data_AF-A0AAD1ABU6-F1
#
_entry.id   AF-A0AAD1ABU6-F1
#
_cell.length_a   1.000
_cell.length_b   1.000
_cell.length_c   1.000
_cell.angle_alpha   90.00
_cell.angle_beta   90.00
_cell.angle_gamma   90.00
#
_symmetry.space_group_name_H-M   'P 1'
#
loop_
_entity.id
_entity.type
_entity.pdbx_description
1 polymer ?
#
loop_
_entity_poly.entity_id
_entity_poly.type
_entity_poly.pdbx_seq_one_letter_code
_entity_poly.pdbx_strand_id
1 'polypeptide(L)'
;MSRIDELEPGMHRFVSLGEQSEQLPGASLGWNLGGMGVHWTAATPWPEDQEQFGDPERWPAHLATARRLLKVSPSPIGPTIVGRLVLDTLGRHLADVSVPGREPMLMPMAVTPTEGRGVRSHLCSPPCHGR
;
A
#
# COMPACT_ATOMS: atom_id res chain seq x y z
N MET A 1 -31.09 0.56 -13.99
CA MET A 1 -29.90 -0.28 -13.72
C MET A 1 -28.96 -0.02 -14.88
N SER A 2 -27.81 0.60 -14.62
CA SER A 2 -26.88 0.98 -15.68
C SER A 2 -26.03 -0.22 -16.08
N ARG A 3 -25.83 -0.42 -17.38
CA ARG A 3 -24.88 -1.45 -17.84
C ARG A 3 -23.45 -0.94 -17.72
N ILE A 4 -22.48 -1.85 -17.59
CA ILE A 4 -21.07 -1.47 -17.38
C ILE A 4 -20.48 -0.70 -18.59
N ASP A 5 -20.97 -0.97 -19.80
CA ASP A 5 -20.60 -0.29 -21.05
C ASP A 5 -21.18 1.13 -21.18
N GLU A 6 -22.08 1.53 -20.28
CA GLU A 6 -22.70 2.86 -20.23
C GLU A 6 -22.11 3.75 -19.13
N LEU A 7 -21.13 3.24 -18.36
CA LEU A 7 -20.53 3.97 -17.25
C LEU A 7 -19.45 4.94 -17.73
N GLU A 8 -19.56 6.19 -17.27
CA GLU A 8 -18.45 7.14 -17.35
C GLU A 8 -17.26 6.68 -16.52
N PRO A 9 -16.02 7.05 -16.90
CA PRO A 9 -14.86 6.68 -16.12
C PRO A 9 -14.91 7.18 -14.67
N GLY A 10 -14.72 6.31 -13.69
CA GLY A 10 -14.78 6.71 -12.27
C GLY A 10 -14.97 5.57 -11.28
N MET A 11 -15.28 5.95 -10.04
CA MET A 11 -15.62 5.02 -8.96
C MET A 11 -17.14 4.82 -8.88
N HIS A 12 -17.59 3.57 -8.98
CA HIS A 12 -18.99 3.19 -8.99
C HIS A 12 -19.29 2.21 -7.86
N ARG A 13 -20.35 2.44 -7.08
CA ARG A 13 -20.76 1.49 -6.03
C ARG A 13 -21.46 0.29 -6.67
N PHE A 14 -21.28 -0.91 -6.12
CA PHE A 14 -21.96 -2.10 -6.67
C PHE A 14 -23.49 -1.99 -6.57
N VAL A 15 -24.00 -1.32 -5.53
CA VAL A 15 -25.44 -1.04 -5.39
C VAL A 15 -26.02 -0.24 -6.56
N SER A 16 -25.24 0.65 -7.20
CA SER A 16 -25.72 1.41 -8.37
C SER A 16 -25.77 0.57 -9.65
N LEU A 17 -25.11 -0.60 -9.65
CA LEU A 17 -25.10 -1.54 -10.77
C LEU A 17 -26.18 -2.63 -10.65
N GLY A 18 -26.94 -2.64 -9.55
CA GLY A 18 -28.03 -3.60 -9.32
C GLY A 18 -27.60 -4.90 -8.67
N GLU A 19 -26.37 -4.98 -8.15
CA GLU A 19 -25.90 -6.14 -7.39
C GLU A 19 -26.52 -6.18 -6.00
N GLN A 20 -26.75 -7.40 -5.47
CA GLN A 20 -27.20 -7.63 -4.09
C GLN A 20 -26.07 -7.31 -3.11
N SER A 21 -25.82 -6.01 -2.89
CA SER A 21 -24.70 -5.51 -2.08
C SER A 21 -25.00 -5.48 -0.57
N GLU A 22 -26.07 -6.11 -0.10
CA GLU A 22 -26.47 -6.11 1.31
C GLU A 22 -25.36 -6.64 2.22
N GLN A 23 -24.62 -7.65 1.73
CA GLN A 23 -23.50 -8.23 2.47
C GLN A 23 -22.20 -7.40 2.35
N LEU A 24 -22.10 -6.53 1.34
CA LEU A 24 -20.90 -5.73 1.05
C LEU A 24 -21.27 -4.29 0.65
N PRO A 25 -21.87 -3.49 1.55
CA PRO A 25 -22.40 -2.17 1.22
C PRO A 25 -21.32 -1.15 0.82
N GLY A 26 -20.05 -1.40 1.18
CA GLY A 26 -18.90 -0.58 0.79
C GLY A 26 -18.26 -0.98 -0.54
N ALA A 27 -18.70 -2.07 -1.18
CA ALA A 27 -18.06 -2.56 -2.40
C ALA A 27 -18.25 -1.58 -3.57
N SER A 28 -17.13 -1.29 -4.24
CA SER A 28 -17.06 -0.33 -5.33
C SER A 28 -16.11 -0.83 -6.42
N LEU A 29 -16.38 -0.41 -7.66
CA LEU A 29 -15.58 -0.66 -8.86
C LEU A 29 -14.85 0.61 -9.28
N GLY A 30 -13.57 0.50 -9.62
CA GLY A 30 -12.87 1.51 -10.42
C GLY A 30 -13.06 1.21 -11.91
N TRP A 31 -13.97 1.92 -12.57
CA TRP A 31 -14.19 1.83 -14.01
C TRP A 31 -13.35 2.90 -14.72
N ASN A 32 -12.07 2.64 -14.91
CA ASN A 32 -11.16 3.54 -15.62
C ASN A 32 -9.93 2.77 -16.11
N LEU A 33 -9.11 3.40 -16.95
CA LEU A 33 -7.84 2.79 -17.36
C LEU A 33 -6.93 2.62 -16.13
N GLY A 34 -6.60 1.37 -15.80
CA GLY A 34 -5.82 1.01 -14.61
C GLY A 34 -6.66 0.63 -13.38
N GLY A 35 -7.97 0.89 -13.41
CA GLY A 35 -8.94 0.49 -12.39
C GLY A 35 -8.55 0.96 -10.98
N MET A 36 -8.69 0.09 -9.98
CA MET A 36 -8.29 0.41 -8.61
C MET A 36 -6.78 0.64 -8.46
N GLY A 37 -5.95 0.14 -9.38
CA GLY A 37 -4.51 0.29 -9.33
C GLY A 37 -4.02 1.74 -9.40
N VAL A 38 -4.83 2.67 -9.92
CA VAL A 38 -4.48 4.09 -9.96
C VAL A 38 -4.70 4.82 -8.63
N HIS A 39 -5.42 4.20 -7.69
CA HIS A 39 -5.80 4.81 -6.41
C HIS A 39 -5.45 3.94 -5.20
N TRP A 40 -5.06 2.67 -5.40
CA TRP A 40 -4.73 1.79 -4.31
C TRP A 40 -3.53 2.31 -3.51
N THR A 41 -3.42 1.89 -2.25
CA THR A 41 -2.35 2.32 -1.36
C THR A 41 -1.01 1.67 -1.67
N ALA A 42 -0.94 0.78 -2.66
CA ALA A 42 0.25 0.03 -3.09
C ALA A 42 0.85 -0.91 -2.03
N ALA A 43 0.15 -1.24 -0.94
CA ALA A 43 0.63 -2.22 0.04
C ALA A 43 0.74 -3.63 -0.57
N THR A 44 1.85 -4.32 -0.29
CA THR A 44 2.18 -5.64 -0.87
C THR A 44 2.77 -6.60 0.18
N PRO A 45 2.04 -6.87 1.28
CA PRO A 45 2.49 -7.78 2.34
C PRO A 45 2.70 -9.20 1.82
N TRP A 46 3.46 -10.00 2.56
CA TRP A 46 3.61 -11.42 2.26
C TRP A 46 2.40 -12.19 2.78
N PRO A 47 1.75 -13.05 1.97
CA PRO A 47 0.64 -13.86 2.46
C PRO A 47 1.13 -14.88 3.50
N GLU A 48 0.30 -15.23 4.46
CA GLU A 48 0.52 -16.36 5.36
C GLU A 48 0.36 -17.69 4.63
N ASP A 49 0.88 -18.77 5.22
CA ASP A 49 0.83 -20.11 4.61
C ASP A 49 -0.60 -20.57 4.31
N GLN A 50 -1.55 -20.23 5.19
CA GLN A 50 -2.97 -20.50 5.01
C GLN A 50 -3.65 -19.64 3.92
N GLU A 51 -2.97 -18.60 3.43
CA GLU A 51 -3.45 -17.73 2.35
C GLU A 51 -2.83 -18.09 0.99
N GLN A 52 -2.04 -19.17 0.93
CA GLN A 52 -1.46 -19.66 -0.33
C GLN A 52 -2.46 -20.57 -1.05
N PHE A 53 -2.50 -20.49 -2.38
CA PHE A 53 -3.41 -21.28 -3.21
C PHE A 53 -2.65 -22.02 -4.31
N GLY A 54 -3.12 -23.20 -4.68
CA GLY A 54 -2.49 -24.02 -5.73
C GLY A 54 -1.28 -24.80 -5.21
N ASP A 55 -0.22 -24.87 -6.01
CA ASP A 55 1.00 -25.63 -5.70
C ASP A 55 1.92 -24.83 -4.76
N PRO A 56 2.09 -25.26 -3.48
CA PRO A 56 2.91 -24.54 -2.50
C PRO A 56 4.37 -24.40 -2.92
N GLU A 57 4.92 -25.36 -3.67
CA GLU A 57 6.32 -25.33 -4.11
C GLU A 57 6.56 -24.26 -5.18
N ARG A 58 5.54 -23.94 -5.98
CA ARG A 58 5.61 -22.89 -7.03
C ARG A 58 5.26 -21.51 -6.51
N TRP A 59 4.54 -21.44 -5.40
CA TRP A 59 4.01 -20.20 -4.85
C TRP A 59 5.10 -19.14 -4.59
N PRO A 60 6.27 -19.47 -3.98
CA PRO A 60 7.35 -18.51 -3.79
C PRO A 60 7.86 -17.89 -5.11
N ALA A 61 7.96 -18.69 -6.17
CA ALA A 61 8.41 -18.23 -7.48
C ALA A 61 7.39 -17.27 -8.15
N HIS A 62 6.10 -17.54 -7.99
CA HIS A 62 5.04 -16.65 -8.46
C HIS A 62 5.05 -15.32 -7.69
N LEU A 63 5.17 -15.36 -6.36
CA LEU A 63 5.27 -14.14 -5.55
C LEU A 63 6.52 -13.33 -5.88
N ALA A 64 7.67 -13.98 -6.07
CA ALA A 64 8.89 -13.31 -6.50
C ALA A 64 8.70 -12.61 -7.86
N THR A 65 8.01 -13.26 -8.79
CA THR A 65 7.67 -12.68 -10.09
C THR A 65 6.74 -11.47 -9.94
N ALA A 66 5.66 -11.59 -9.18
CA ALA A 66 4.70 -10.50 -8.95
C ALA A 66 5.40 -9.28 -8.33
N ARG A 67 6.25 -9.49 -7.32
CA ARG A 67 7.01 -8.42 -6.66
C ARG A 67 7.96 -7.69 -7.60
N ARG A 68 8.64 -8.44 -8.47
CA ARG A 68 9.52 -7.86 -9.49
C ARG A 68 8.73 -7.01 -10.48
N LEU A 69 7.58 -7.50 -10.95
CA LEU A 69 6.72 -6.76 -11.89
C LEU A 69 6.14 -5.48 -11.26
N LEU A 70 5.74 -5.56 -9.98
CA LEU A 70 5.22 -4.42 -9.21
C LEU A 70 6.31 -3.48 -8.67
N LYS A 71 7.59 -3.82 -8.84
CA LYS A 71 8.74 -3.08 -8.28
C LYS A 71 8.59 -2.83 -6.78
N VAL A 72 8.24 -3.87 -6.04
CA VAL A 72 8.02 -3.77 -4.60
C VAL A 72 9.30 -3.35 -3.87
N SER A 73 9.22 -2.24 -3.15
CA SER A 73 10.23 -1.81 -2.20
C SER A 73 9.85 -2.30 -0.79
N PRO A 74 10.79 -2.85 -0.01
CA PRO A 74 10.50 -3.31 1.35
C PRO A 74 10.21 -2.17 2.33
N SER A 75 10.69 -0.96 2.05
CA SER A 75 10.46 0.21 2.91
C SER A 75 10.57 1.51 2.12
N PRO A 76 9.61 1.81 1.23
CA PRO A 76 9.72 2.95 0.33
C PRO A 76 9.56 4.31 1.02
N ILE A 77 8.89 4.33 2.17
CA ILE A 77 8.70 5.54 2.99
C ILE A 77 9.85 5.70 4.01
N GLY A 78 10.69 4.67 4.16
CA GLY A 78 11.75 4.58 5.16
C GLY A 78 11.21 4.54 6.60
N PRO A 79 12.07 4.26 7.59
CA PRO A 79 11.69 4.47 8.98
C PRO A 79 11.65 5.97 9.28
N THR A 80 10.47 6.57 9.17
CA THR A 80 10.23 7.92 9.70
C THR A 80 10.44 7.92 11.22
N ILE A 81 10.64 9.10 11.84
CA ILE A 81 10.75 9.19 13.30
C ILE A 81 9.53 8.56 13.97
N VAL A 82 8.33 8.87 13.47
CA VAL A 82 7.07 8.30 13.96
C VAL A 82 7.01 6.79 13.70
N GLY A 83 7.39 6.35 12.51
CA GLY A 83 7.39 4.92 12.14
C GLY A 83 8.26 4.08 13.07
N ARG A 84 9.44 4.58 13.45
CA ARG A 84 10.32 3.91 14.44
C ARG A 84 9.66 3.81 15.80
N LEU A 85 9.12 4.92 16.32
CA LEU A 85 8.47 4.92 17.63
C LEU A 85 7.29 3.93 17.70
N VAL A 86 6.49 3.86 16.63
CA VAL A 86 5.39 2.91 16.52
C VAL A 86 5.91 1.48 16.50
N LEU A 87 6.88 1.15 15.65
CA LEU A 87 7.43 -0.20 15.54
C LEU A 87 8.11 -0.66 16.83
N ASP A 88 8.89 0.22 17.49
CA ASP A 88 9.55 -0.10 18.76
C ASP A 88 8.53 -0.36 19.88
N THR A 89 7.42 0.39 19.87
CA THR A 89 6.34 0.20 20.85
C THR A 89 5.61 -1.11 20.60
N LEU A 90 5.21 -1.37 19.36
CA LEU A 90 4.54 -2.63 19.00
C LEU A 90 5.46 -3.84 19.25
N GLY A 91 6.74 -3.75 18.88
CA GLY A 91 7.71 -4.82 19.10
C GLY A 91 7.86 -5.21 20.57
N ARG A 92 7.88 -4.23 21.49
CA ARG A 92 7.91 -4.51 22.94
C ARG A 92 6.63 -5.17 23.45
N HIS A 93 5.47 -4.76 22.96
CA HIS A 93 4.18 -5.27 23.44
C HIS A 93 3.77 -6.60 22.80
N LEU A 94 4.33 -6.93 21.63
CA LEU A 94 3.99 -8.13 20.87
C LEU A 94 5.12 -9.16 20.82
N ALA A 95 6.23 -8.93 21.53
CA ALA A 95 7.42 -9.81 21.50
C ALA A 95 7.08 -11.28 21.78
N ASP A 96 6.20 -11.54 22.75
CA ASP A 96 5.87 -12.90 23.20
C ASP A 96 4.79 -13.60 22.34
N VAL A 97 4.13 -12.86 21.44
CA VAL A 97 2.99 -13.37 20.65
C VAL A 97 3.20 -13.29 19.14
N SER A 98 4.26 -12.62 18.69
CA SER A 98 4.57 -12.52 17.26
C SER A 98 5.11 -13.85 16.75
N VAL A 99 4.62 -14.29 15.59
CA VAL A 99 5.21 -15.43 14.88
C VAL A 99 6.60 -15.01 14.37
N PRO A 100 7.64 -15.86 14.48
CA PRO A 100 8.97 -15.54 13.96
C PRO A 100 8.92 -15.13 12.47
N GLY A 101 9.50 -13.98 12.14
CA GLY A 101 9.47 -13.42 10.79
C GLY A 101 8.20 -12.66 10.42
N ARG A 102 7.26 -12.49 11.37
CA ARG A 102 6.00 -11.73 11.25
C ARG A 102 5.86 -10.68 12.34
N GLU A 103 6.97 -10.26 12.92
CA GLU A 103 7.01 -9.17 13.89
C GLU A 103 6.57 -7.85 13.24
N PRO A 104 6.16 -6.84 14.03
CA PRO A 104 5.90 -5.50 13.51
C PRO A 104 7.08 -5.00 12.65
N MET A 105 6.80 -4.79 11.37
CA MET A 105 7.81 -4.43 10.37
C MET A 105 7.29 -3.32 9.45
N LEU A 106 8.22 -2.70 8.70
CA LEU A 106 7.86 -1.72 7.69
C LEU A 106 7.05 -2.38 6.57
N MET A 107 6.03 -1.68 6.08
CA MET A 107 5.15 -2.21 5.04
C MET A 107 5.88 -2.25 3.69
N PRO A 108 6.02 -3.42 3.04
CA PRO A 108 6.46 -3.50 1.66
C PRO A 108 5.40 -2.89 0.72
N MET A 109 5.81 -2.02 -0.19
CA MET A 109 4.88 -1.37 -1.12
C MET A 109 5.40 -1.35 -2.56
N ALA A 110 4.48 -1.40 -3.53
CA ALA A 110 4.74 -1.20 -4.96
C ALA A 110 5.02 0.28 -5.28
N VAL A 111 6.06 0.83 -4.65
CA VAL A 111 6.51 2.21 -4.79
C VAL A 111 8.01 2.18 -5.07
N THR A 112 8.41 2.79 -6.17
CA THR A 112 9.83 3.02 -6.45
C THR A 112 10.28 4.24 -5.64
N PRO A 113 11.19 4.10 -4.67
CA PRO A 113 11.72 5.25 -3.96
C PRO A 113 12.37 6.20 -4.95
N THR A 114 12.02 7.48 -4.87
CA THR A 114 12.73 8.54 -5.60
C THR A 114 13.56 9.31 -4.59
N GLU A 115 14.78 9.71 -4.98
CA GLU A 115 15.45 10.78 -4.26
C GLU A 115 14.56 12.00 -4.39
N GLY A 116 13.88 12.37 -3.30
CA GLY A 116 13.05 13.56 -3.31
C GLY A 116 13.91 14.73 -3.79
N ARG A 117 13.41 15.49 -4.78
CA ARG A 117 13.74 16.92 -4.80
C ARG A 117 13.23 17.44 -3.46
N GLY A 118 14.13 17.52 -2.49
CA GLY A 118 13.83 18.09 -1.19
C GLY A 118 13.12 19.40 -1.45
N VAL A 119 11.98 19.60 -0.79
CA VAL A 119 11.44 20.94 -0.63
C VAL A 119 12.62 21.75 -0.10
N ARG A 120 13.19 22.62 -0.94
CA ARG A 120 14.25 23.52 -0.51
C ARG A 120 13.62 24.31 0.62
N SER A 121 13.99 24.02 1.85
CA SER A 121 13.80 24.96 2.94
C SER A 121 14.51 26.22 2.47
N HIS A 122 13.76 27.21 2.00
CA HIS A 122 14.25 28.57 1.97
C HIS A 122 14.51 28.93 3.43
N LEU A 123 15.72 28.59 3.90
CA LEU A 123 16.28 29.20 5.08
C LEU A 123 16.29 30.69 4.76
N CYS A 124 15.36 31.41 5.39
CA CYS A 124 15.36 32.85 5.41
C CYS A 124 16.73 33.27 5.96
N SER A 125 17.60 33.80 5.10
CA SER A 125 18.83 34.43 5.54
C SER A 125 18.46 35.59 6.47
N PRO A 126 19.13 35.77 7.63
CA PRO A 126 18.85 36.90 8.50
C PRO A 126 19.23 38.20 7.77
N PRO A 127 18.51 39.32 7.98
CA PRO A 127 18.91 40.59 7.40
C PRO A 127 20.20 41.07 8.06
N CYS A 128 21.23 41.27 7.24
CA CYS A 128 22.43 42.01 7.62
C CYS A 128 22.02 43.40 8.11
N HIS A 129 22.16 43.64 9.42
CA HIS A 129 22.03 44.99 9.96
C HIS A 129 23.30 45.76 9.60
N GLY A 130 23.18 46.64 8.61
CA GLY A 130 24.21 47.64 8.30
C GLY A 130 24.37 48.63 9.45
N ARG A 131 25.63 48.90 9.80
CA ARG A 131 26.03 50.11 10.53
C ARG A 131 26.20 51.26 9.54
#